data_AF-A0A7G1KFW8-F1
#
_entry.id   AF-A0A7G1KFW8-F1
#
_cell.length_a   1.000
_cell.length_b   1.000
_cell.length_c   1.000
_cell.angle_alpha   90.00
_cell.angle_beta   90.00
_cell.angle_gamma   90.00
#
_symmetry.space_group_name_H-M   'P 1'
#
loop_
_entity.id
_entity.type
_entity.pdbx_description
1 polymer ?
#
loop_
_entity_poly.entity_id
_entity_poly.type
_entity_poly.pdbx_seq_one_letter_code
_entity_poly.pdbx_strand_id
1 'polypeptide(L)'
;MTAYSDDTSPPMLAEDGETILVHLRGRTEDGVFYHGFEEFFPGDPGYDEMLPVARENPYEKPEPERPLDEETLALVFREAGSDRRNPDE
;
A
#
# COMPACT_ATOMS: atom_id res chain seq x y z
N MET A 1 3.81 -0.34 -21.87
CA MET A 1 3.56 -0.24 -20.42
C MET A 1 4.87 0.17 -19.77
N THR A 2 5.06 1.47 -19.57
CA THR A 2 6.29 1.98 -18.94
C THR A 2 5.86 2.64 -17.64
N ALA A 3 5.88 1.86 -16.56
CA ALA A 3 5.62 2.34 -15.22
C ALA A 3 6.88 3.03 -14.69
N TYR A 4 6.76 4.28 -14.25
CA TYR A 4 7.86 5.01 -13.62
C TYR A 4 7.74 4.84 -12.11
N SER A 5 8.68 4.08 -11.52
CA SER A 5 8.81 4.01 -10.06
C SER A 5 9.69 5.18 -9.60
N ASP A 6 9.09 6.16 -8.94
CA ASP A 6 9.78 7.31 -8.34
C ASP A 6 10.08 7.05 -6.85
N ASP A 7 9.83 5.83 -6.36
CA ASP A 7 10.00 5.53 -4.95
C ASP A 7 11.48 5.29 -4.61
N THR A 8 12.02 6.15 -3.75
CA THR A 8 13.38 6.03 -3.20
C THR A 8 13.38 5.51 -1.77
N SER A 9 12.26 4.91 -1.32
CA SER A 9 12.20 4.35 0.03
C SER A 9 13.17 3.16 0.13
N PRO A 10 13.77 2.94 1.30
CA PRO A 10 14.66 1.82 1.49
C PRO A 10 13.90 0.49 1.30
N PRO A 11 14.56 -0.56 0.80
CA PRO A 11 14.02 -1.91 0.83
C PRO A 11 13.75 -2.32 2.28
N MET A 12 12.72 -3.15 2.48
CA MET A 12 12.31 -3.65 3.79
C MET A 12 12.42 -5.17 3.87
N LEU A 13 12.65 -5.71 5.06
CA LEU A 13 12.60 -7.16 5.29
C LEU A 13 11.19 -7.59 5.69
N ALA A 14 10.62 -8.56 4.97
CA ALA A 14 9.28 -9.06 5.24
C ALA A 14 9.19 -9.83 6.58
N GLU A 15 7.95 -10.14 6.98
CA GLU A 15 7.64 -10.86 8.23
C GLU A 15 8.27 -12.27 8.31
N ASP A 16 8.56 -12.88 7.16
CA ASP A 16 9.21 -14.20 7.06
C ASP A 16 10.73 -14.15 7.37
N GLY A 17 11.33 -12.95 7.40
CA GLY A 17 12.76 -12.75 7.64
C GLY A 17 13.67 -13.06 6.46
N GLU A 18 13.11 -13.36 5.28
CA GLU A 18 13.85 -13.73 4.07
C GLU A 18 13.42 -12.90 2.85
N THR A 19 12.15 -12.58 2.69
CA THR A 19 11.69 -11.82 1.52
C THR A 19 12.04 -10.34 1.68
N ILE A 20 12.60 -9.73 0.64
CA ILE A 20 12.84 -8.28 0.61
C ILE A 20 11.69 -7.61 -0.16
N LEU A 21 11.12 -6.57 0.43
CA LEU A 21 10.05 -5.76 -0.14
C LEU A 21 10.62 -4.42 -0.62
N VAL A 22 10.51 -4.14 -1.91
CA VAL A 22 10.89 -2.85 -2.51
C VAL A 22 9.62 -2.07 -2.84
N HIS A 23 9.52 -0.82 -2.40
CA HIS A 23 8.35 -0.01 -2.69
C HIS A 23 8.18 0.24 -4.20
N LEU A 24 6.98 -0.06 -4.70
CA LEU A 24 6.54 0.31 -6.04
C LEU A 24 5.45 1.37 -5.91
N ARG A 25 5.75 2.59 -6.32
CA ARG A 25 4.75 3.65 -6.46
C ARG A 25 4.79 4.19 -7.87
N GLY A 26 3.64 4.54 -8.41
CA GLY A 26 3.61 5.22 -9.68
C GLY A 26 2.22 5.63 -10.09
N ARG A 27 2.16 6.08 -11.35
CA ARG A 27 0.93 6.52 -11.99
C ARG A 27 0.84 5.87 -13.36
N THR A 28 -0.29 5.24 -13.62
CA THR A 28 -0.62 4.69 -14.95
C THR A 28 -0.90 5.81 -15.95
N GLU A 29 -0.86 5.51 -17.25
CA GLU A 29 -1.15 6.49 -18.30
C GLU A 29 -2.58 7.08 -18.20
N ASP A 30 -3.54 6.27 -17.74
CA ASP A 30 -4.91 6.70 -17.44
C ASP A 30 -5.05 7.55 -16.17
N GLY A 31 -3.95 7.75 -15.44
CA GLY A 31 -3.87 8.59 -14.27
C GLY A 31 -4.25 7.93 -12.95
N VAL A 32 -4.40 6.61 -12.92
CA VAL A 32 -4.59 5.85 -11.68
C VAL A 32 -3.27 5.73 -10.95
N PHE A 33 -3.25 6.15 -9.68
CA PHE A 33 -2.13 5.96 -8.77
C PHE A 33 -2.12 4.53 -8.25
N TYR A 34 -0.95 3.93 -8.17
CA TYR A 34 -0.76 2.65 -7.50
C TYR A 34 0.38 2.75 -6.50
N HIS A 35 0.24 1.98 -5.43
CA HIS A 35 1.25 1.76 -4.40
C HIS A 35 1.24 0.27 -4.05
N GLY A 36 2.42 -0.34 -3.97
CA GLY A 36 2.59 -1.74 -3.65
C GLY A 36 4.05 -2.07 -3.37
N PHE A 37 4.36 -3.35 -3.38
CA PHE A 37 5.69 -3.87 -3.14
C PHE A 37 6.10 -4.80 -4.28
N GLU A 38 7.36 -4.72 -4.70
CA GLU A 38 8.04 -5.78 -5.45
C GLU A 38 8.74 -6.70 -4.46
N GLU A 39 8.57 -8.00 -4.63
CA GLU A 39 9.13 -9.02 -3.75
C GLU A 39 10.40 -9.61 -4.38
N PHE A 40 11.48 -9.66 -3.60
CA PHE A 40 12.74 -10.29 -3.97
C PHE A 40 13.05 -11.44 -3.02
N PHE A 41 13.43 -12.57 -3.59
CA PHE A 41 13.71 -13.81 -2.89
C PHE A 41 15.20 -14.15 -2.91
N PRO A 42 15.67 -15.01 -1.97
CA PRO A 42 17.03 -15.51 -2.01
C PRO A 42 17.38 -16.14 -3.36
N GLY A 43 18.42 -15.61 -4.01
CA GLY A 43 18.85 -16.03 -5.35
C GLY A 43 18.42 -15.10 -6.48
N ASP A 44 17.55 -14.12 -6.21
CA ASP A 44 17.24 -13.09 -7.19
C ASP A 44 18.42 -12.12 -7.39
N PRO A 45 18.61 -11.60 -8.62
CA PRO A 45 19.63 -10.60 -8.89
C PRO A 45 19.48 -9.37 -7.98
N GLY A 46 20.56 -8.99 -7.29
CA GLY A 46 20.57 -7.83 -6.39
C GLY A 46 20.01 -8.10 -4.99
N TYR A 47 19.48 -9.30 -4.70
CA TYR A 47 18.97 -9.66 -3.37
C TYR A 47 20.04 -9.46 -2.28
N ASP A 48 21.24 -10.04 -2.47
CA ASP A 48 22.32 -9.97 -1.49
C ASP A 48 22.82 -8.54 -1.24
N GLU A 49 22.68 -7.66 -2.23
CA GLU A 49 23.06 -6.25 -2.11
C GLU A 49 22.02 -5.45 -1.32
N MET A 50 20.74 -5.80 -1.42
CA MET A 50 19.64 -5.16 -0.71
C MET A 50 19.46 -5.67 0.72
N LEU A 51 19.82 -6.93 0.99
CA LEU A 51 19.59 -7.59 2.28
C LEU A 51 20.12 -6.82 3.50
N PRO A 52 21.33 -6.20 3.48
CA PRO A 52 21.82 -5.43 4.62
C PRO A 52 20.90 -4.26 4.98
N VAL A 53 20.41 -3.53 3.98
CA VAL A 53 19.53 -2.37 4.17
C VAL A 53 18.13 -2.83 4.59
N ALA A 54 17.64 -3.92 3.99
CA ALA A 54 16.34 -4.51 4.35
C ALA A 54 16.31 -4.94 5.82
N ARG A 55 17.40 -5.52 6.34
CA ARG A 55 17.50 -5.92 7.76
C ARG A 55 17.43 -4.77 8.74
N GLU A 56 17.82 -3.56 8.33
CA GLU A 56 17.68 -2.35 9.15
C GLU A 56 16.26 -1.78 9.12
N ASN A 57 15.42 -2.24 8.18
CA ASN A 57 14.06 -1.76 7.94
C ASN A 57 13.06 -2.93 7.90
N PRO A 58 12.72 -3.56 9.05
CA PRO A 58 11.70 -4.61 9.07
C PRO A 58 10.32 -4.05 8.67
N TYR A 59 9.59 -4.81 7.87
CA TYR A 59 8.21 -4.50 7.52
C TYR A 59 7.31 -4.73 8.74
N GLU A 60 6.87 -3.64 9.35
CA GLU A 60 5.80 -3.67 10.34
C GLU A 60 4.47 -3.66 9.59
N LYS A 61 3.77 -4.78 9.62
CA LYS A 61 2.41 -4.86 9.07
C LYS A 61 1.59 -3.76 9.75
N PRO A 62 0.96 -2.83 8.99
CA PRO A 62 0.12 -1.82 9.61
C PRO A 62 -0.93 -2.56 10.43
N GLU A 63 -1.10 -2.17 11.70
CA GLU A 63 -2.19 -2.67 12.51
C GLU A 63 -3.47 -2.51 11.67
N PRO A 64 -4.31 -3.56 11.57
CA PRO A 64 -5.53 -3.47 10.79
C PRO A 64 -6.26 -2.19 11.23
N GLU A 65 -6.54 -1.30 10.27
CA GLU A 65 -7.31 -0.09 10.55
C GLU A 65 -8.52 -0.52 11.34
N ARG A 66 -8.66 0.03 12.56
CA ARG A 66 -9.81 -0.32 13.41
C ARG A 66 -11.04 -0.20 12.52
N PRO A 67 -11.92 -1.22 12.48
CA PRO A 67 -13.10 -1.15 11.64
C PRO A 67 -13.78 0.18 11.93
N LEU A 68 -13.94 0.99 10.88
CA LEU A 68 -14.63 2.27 11.01
C LEU A 68 -16.00 1.98 11.61
N ASP A 69 -16.22 2.50 12.80
CA ASP A 69 -17.46 2.27 13.54
C ASP A 69 -18.64 2.75 12.67
N GLU A 70 -19.70 1.93 12.61
CA GLU A 70 -20.88 2.23 11.78
C GLU A 70 -21.47 3.60 12.12
N GLU A 71 -21.34 4.07 13.36
CA GLU A 71 -21.76 5.41 13.79
C GLU A 71 -20.93 6.52 13.12
N THR A 72 -19.63 6.29 12.96
CA THR A 72 -18.72 7.24 12.27
C THR A 72 -19.04 7.32 10.78
N LEU A 73 -19.31 6.17 10.15
CA LEU A 73 -19.75 6.15 8.75
C LEU A 73 -21.10 6.86 8.57
N ALA A 74 -22.06 6.61 9.46
CA ALA A 74 -23.38 7.23 9.42
C ALA A 74 -23.30 8.77 9.58
N LEU A 75 -22.41 9.27 10.44
CA LEU A 75 -22.15 10.70 10.58
C LEU A 75 -21.56 11.30 9.29
N VAL A 76 -20.56 10.66 8.69
CA VAL A 76 -19.96 11.12 7.43
C VAL A 76 -20.98 11.14 6.30
N PHE A 77 -21.82 10.12 6.15
CA PHE A 77 -22.86 10.08 5.11
C PHE A 77 -23.97 11.12 5.34
N ARG A 78 -24.30 11.40 6.60
CA ARG A 78 -25.27 12.45 6.98
C ARG A 78 -24.72 13.85 6.71
N GLU A 79 -23.46 14.08 7.02
CA GLU A 79 -22.78 15.37 6.83
C GLU A 79 -22.43 15.64 5.35
N ALA A 80 -22.13 14.59 4.58
CA ALA A 80 -21.92 14.65 3.13
C ALA A 80 -23.21 14.88 2.32
N GLY A 81 -24.37 15.01 2.97
CA GLY A 81 -25.62 15.40 2.32
C GLY A 81 -26.08 14.41 1.23
N SER A 82 -25.89 13.11 1.43
CA SER A 82 -26.56 12.09 0.60
C SER A 82 -28.04 12.00 0.96
N ASP A 83 -28.75 13.09 0.68
CA ASP A 83 -30.20 13.10 0.54
C ASP A 83 -30.52 12.33 -0.76
N ARG A 84 -30.65 11.00 -0.63
CA ARG A 84 -31.41 10.20 -1.59
C ARG A 84 -32.84 10.73 -1.54
N ARG A 85 -33.10 11.76 -2.36
CA ARG A 85 -34.44 12.13 -2.77
C ARG A 85 -35.10 10.91 -3.42
N ASN A 86 -36.08 10.38 -2.68
CA ASN A 86 -37.25 9.57 -3.03
C ASN A 86 -37.13 8.38 -4.00
N PRO A 87 -37.73 7.25 -3.60
CA PRO A 87 -38.49 6.40 -4.50
C PRO A 87 -39.92 6.27 -3.97
N ASP A 88 -40.80 7.22 -4.25
CA ASP A 88 -42.25 6.96 -4.25
C ASP A 88 -42.99 8.08 -5.01
N GLU A 89 -43.85 7.61 -5.93
CA GLU A 89 -45.03 8.23 -6.58
C GLU A 89 -44.96 9.61 -7.25
#